data_AF-A0A950J0D6-F1
#
_entry.id   AF-A0A950J0D6-F1
#
_cell.length_a   1.000
_cell.length_b   1.000
_cell.length_c   1.000
_cell.angle_alpha   90.00
_cell.angle_beta   90.00
_cell.angle_gamma   90.00
#
_symmetry.space_group_name_H-M   'P 1'
#
loop_
_entity.id
_entity.type
_entity.pdbx_description
1 polymer ?
#
loop_
_entity_poly.entity_id
_entity_poly.type
_entity_poly.pdbx_seq_one_letter_code
_entity_poly.pdbx_strand_id
1 'polypeptide(L)'
;MNKVWGSRRSGGSRAVLAMLLVMAWSPMSQAAPECDKAMAPQRCASYRQGWLSCADLADGGRRACIEQYSPPLSCQRSRDAKRCEALQTAQAACEGSEGLARRLCVRERLPAVDCSHSANKARCEQRAAAEQSCAETAAQQGRECVRKALAPAPSSN
;
A
#
# COMPACT_ATOMS: atom_id res chain seq x y z
N MET A 1 -14.16 -76.60 -12.82
CA MET A 1 -12.97 -77.31 -12.27
C MET A 1 -12.13 -76.31 -11.51
N ASN A 2 -11.72 -76.72 -10.32
CA ASN A 2 -11.09 -75.93 -9.26
C ASN A 2 -9.74 -75.32 -9.66
N LYS A 3 -9.42 -74.14 -9.13
CA LYS A 3 -8.25 -73.96 -8.26
C LYS A 3 -8.33 -72.61 -7.52
N VAL A 4 -8.66 -72.72 -6.24
CA VAL A 4 -8.20 -71.83 -5.17
C VAL A 4 -6.67 -71.84 -5.15
N TRP A 5 -6.06 -70.70 -4.81
CA TRP A 5 -4.83 -70.42 -4.03
C TRP A 5 -4.81 -68.88 -3.91
N GLY A 6 -4.78 -68.20 -2.77
CA GLY A 6 -4.43 -68.56 -1.41
C GLY A 6 -3.08 -67.93 -1.02
N SER A 7 -3.14 -66.87 -0.21
CA SER A 7 -2.06 -66.26 0.60
C SER A 7 -1.13 -65.26 -0.10
N ARG A 8 -0.56 -64.22 0.51
CA ARG A 8 -0.64 -63.54 1.83
C ARG A 8 0.51 -62.51 1.84
N ARG A 9 0.42 -61.45 2.68
CA ARG A 9 1.50 -60.51 3.11
C ARG A 9 1.92 -59.49 2.02
N SER A 10 2.31 -58.25 2.31
CA SER A 10 2.79 -57.59 3.55
C SER A 10 3.06 -56.11 3.26
N GLY A 11 2.87 -55.24 4.26
CA GLY A 11 3.61 -53.97 4.44
C GLY A 11 3.21 -52.86 3.47
N GLY A 12 2.68 -51.72 3.92
CA GLY A 12 3.35 -50.83 4.86
C GLY A 12 4.50 -50.11 4.14
N SER A 13 4.49 -48.78 4.17
CA SER A 13 5.63 -47.90 3.80
C SER A 13 5.72 -47.36 2.37
N ARG A 14 4.63 -46.79 1.81
CA ARG A 14 4.75 -45.83 0.68
C ARG A 14 3.92 -44.55 0.81
N ALA A 15 3.45 -44.20 2.01
CA ALA A 15 2.71 -42.97 2.27
C ALA A 15 3.55 -41.84 2.90
N VAL A 16 4.88 -41.96 2.96
CA VAL A 16 5.74 -40.98 3.68
C VAL A 16 6.51 -40.04 2.73
N LEU A 17 6.51 -40.28 1.42
CA LEU A 17 7.32 -39.50 0.47
C LEU A 17 6.57 -38.38 -0.25
N ALA A 18 5.40 -37.95 0.26
CA ALA A 18 4.62 -36.83 -0.28
C ALA A 18 4.42 -35.69 0.74
N MET A 19 5.28 -35.58 1.76
CA MET A 19 5.11 -34.63 2.87
C MET A 19 6.35 -33.75 3.14
N LEU A 20 7.17 -33.48 2.11
CA LEU A 20 8.39 -32.65 2.24
C LEU A 20 8.49 -31.51 1.20
N LEU A 21 7.37 -30.95 0.75
CA LEU A 21 7.33 -29.86 -0.26
C LEU A 21 6.38 -28.69 0.11
N VAL A 22 6.30 -28.30 1.39
CA VAL A 22 5.51 -27.12 1.80
C VAL A 22 6.23 -26.24 2.84
N MET A 23 7.55 -26.38 3.04
CA MET A 23 8.23 -25.52 4.02
C MET A 23 8.71 -24.20 3.41
N ALA A 24 8.09 -23.15 3.93
CA ALA A 24 8.68 -21.85 4.23
C ALA A 24 8.86 -20.85 3.07
N TRP A 25 7.74 -20.42 2.49
CA TRP A 25 7.68 -19.10 1.86
C TRP A 25 6.84 -18.18 2.78
N SER A 26 7.34 -17.91 3.98
CA SER A 26 6.75 -16.89 4.83
C SER A 26 7.16 -15.52 4.26
N PRO A 27 6.21 -14.65 3.86
CA PRO A 27 6.56 -13.29 3.49
C PRO A 27 7.18 -12.63 4.73
N MET A 28 8.47 -12.32 4.64
CA MET A 28 9.17 -11.59 5.69
C MET A 28 8.57 -10.18 5.71
N SER A 29 7.63 -9.94 6.64
CA SER A 29 7.18 -8.59 6.95
C SER A 29 8.39 -7.81 7.44
N GLN A 30 8.93 -6.96 6.56
CA GLN A 30 10.00 -6.03 6.93
C GLN A 30 9.45 -5.14 8.05
N ALA A 31 10.23 -4.87 9.09
CA ALA A 31 9.85 -3.92 10.13
C ALA A 31 10.13 -2.48 9.65
N ALA A 32 9.48 -1.50 10.28
CA ALA A 32 9.77 -0.09 10.03
C ALA A 32 11.26 0.21 10.32
N PRO A 33 11.91 1.10 9.55
CA PRO A 33 13.33 1.41 9.77
C PRO A 33 13.55 2.12 11.11
N GLU A 34 14.58 1.70 11.85
CA GLU A 34 15.08 2.41 13.03
C GLU A 34 15.97 3.58 12.61
N CYS A 35 15.63 4.79 13.06
CA CYS A 35 16.25 6.02 12.55
C CYS A 35 17.35 6.60 13.44
N ASP A 36 17.51 6.09 14.66
CA ASP A 36 18.41 6.68 15.67
C ASP A 36 19.90 6.59 15.27
N LYS A 37 20.24 5.62 14.42
CA LYS A 37 21.61 5.38 13.93
C LYS A 37 21.79 5.72 12.45
N ALA A 38 20.78 6.31 11.81
CA ALA A 38 20.87 6.67 10.40
C ALA A 38 21.82 7.87 10.20
N MET A 39 22.57 7.89 9.09
CA MET A 39 23.43 9.03 8.74
C MET A 39 22.64 10.34 8.57
N ALA A 40 21.35 10.25 8.26
CA ALA A 40 20.43 11.38 8.18
C ALA A 40 19.13 11.07 8.94
N PRO A 41 19.10 11.23 10.28
CA PRO A 41 17.97 10.81 11.12
C PRO A 41 16.65 11.47 10.73
N GLN A 42 16.68 12.76 10.38
CA GLN A 42 15.51 13.52 9.92
C GLN A 42 14.92 12.96 8.62
N ARG A 43 15.77 12.57 7.65
CA ARG A 43 15.32 11.95 6.39
C ARG A 43 14.74 10.56 6.65
N CYS A 44 15.40 9.78 7.51
CA CYS A 44 14.90 8.48 7.90
C CYS A 44 13.53 8.61 8.59
N ALA A 45 13.36 9.55 9.50
CA ALA A 45 12.09 9.76 10.20
C ALA A 45 10.95 10.10 9.23
N SER A 46 11.19 10.98 8.25
CA SER A 46 10.22 11.25 7.17
C SER A 46 9.90 9.99 6.35
N TYR A 47 10.93 9.24 5.91
CA TYR A 47 10.75 8.00 5.17
C TYR A 47 9.97 6.96 5.97
N ARG A 48 10.22 6.87 7.29
CA ARG A 48 9.51 5.97 8.21
C ARG A 48 8.02 6.28 8.24
N GLN A 49 7.60 7.54 8.18
CA GLN A 49 6.17 7.89 8.11
C GLN A 49 5.49 7.32 6.85
N GLY A 50 6.16 7.42 5.70
CA GLY A 50 5.70 6.78 4.47
C GLY A 50 5.70 5.26 4.59
N TRP A 51 6.74 4.68 5.19
CA TRP A 51 6.84 3.23 5.41
C TRP A 51 5.67 2.70 6.26
N LEU A 52 5.38 3.34 7.40
CA LEU A 52 4.25 2.99 8.27
C LEU A 52 2.92 3.07 7.52
N SER A 53 2.79 4.04 6.61
CA SER A 53 1.59 4.21 5.79
C SER A 53 1.42 3.13 4.73
N CYS A 54 2.46 2.34 4.43
CA CYS A 54 2.51 1.42 3.30
C CYS A 54 2.93 0.00 3.70
N ALA A 55 2.91 -0.31 5.00
CA ALA A 55 3.37 -1.57 5.57
C ALA A 55 2.57 -2.80 5.08
N ASP A 56 1.30 -2.60 4.74
CA ASP A 56 0.37 -3.61 4.20
C ASP A 56 0.58 -3.91 2.70
N LEU A 57 1.40 -3.13 2.00
CA LEU A 57 1.64 -3.33 0.56
C LEU A 57 2.85 -4.24 0.31
N ALA A 58 2.74 -5.06 -0.73
CA ALA A 58 3.87 -5.80 -1.29
C ALA A 58 4.88 -4.86 -1.98
N ASP A 59 6.13 -5.30 -2.13
CA ASP A 59 7.27 -4.47 -2.55
C ASP A 59 7.02 -3.68 -3.86
N GLY A 60 6.36 -4.28 -4.84
CA GLY A 60 6.06 -3.64 -6.13
C GLY A 60 5.17 -2.39 -6.03
N GLY A 61 4.28 -2.33 -5.03
CA GLY A 61 3.45 -1.15 -4.75
C GLY A 61 4.01 -0.26 -3.64
N ARG A 62 4.74 -0.84 -2.70
CA ARG A 62 5.20 -0.15 -1.48
C ARG A 62 6.04 1.08 -1.79
N ARG A 63 7.02 1.01 -2.68
CA ARG A 63 7.91 2.14 -2.98
C ARG A 63 7.15 3.39 -3.44
N ALA A 64 6.24 3.25 -4.39
CA ALA A 64 5.43 4.36 -4.89
C ALA A 64 4.47 4.91 -3.82
N CYS A 65 3.98 4.06 -2.93
CA CYS A 65 3.19 4.50 -1.78
C CYS A 65 4.04 5.29 -0.78
N ILE A 66 5.26 4.84 -0.47
CA ILE A 66 6.15 5.55 0.45
C ILE A 66 6.46 6.94 -0.08
N GLU A 67 6.73 7.08 -1.38
CA GLU A 67 6.96 8.39 -2.01
C GLU A 67 5.75 9.34 -1.86
N GLN A 68 4.53 8.80 -1.87
CA GLN A 68 3.30 9.59 -1.70
C GLN A 68 3.07 10.04 -0.25
N TYR A 69 3.43 9.20 0.72
CA TYR A 69 3.15 9.44 2.14
C TYR A 69 4.36 9.90 2.97
N SER A 70 5.55 9.99 2.38
CA SER A 70 6.74 10.58 3.01
C SER A 70 6.74 12.09 2.82
N PRO A 71 6.55 12.89 3.88
CA PRO A 71 6.57 14.33 3.75
C PRO A 71 7.99 14.82 3.40
N PRO A 72 8.15 15.85 2.56
CA PRO A 72 9.47 16.45 2.37
C PRO A 72 9.94 17.09 3.68
N LEU A 73 11.25 17.20 3.87
CA LEU A 73 11.83 17.82 5.07
C LEU A 73 11.45 19.31 5.23
N SER A 74 11.14 19.98 4.13
CA SER A 74 10.71 21.38 4.13
C SER A 74 9.59 21.57 3.12
N CYS A 75 8.50 22.18 3.58
CA CYS A 75 7.33 22.51 2.75
C CYS A 75 7.51 23.81 1.95
N GLN A 76 8.54 24.61 2.24
CA GLN A 76 8.75 25.92 1.61
C GLN A 76 8.94 25.84 0.09
N ARG A 77 9.49 24.73 -0.42
CA ARG A 77 9.68 24.49 -1.86
C ARG A 77 8.62 23.58 -2.46
N SER A 78 7.60 23.20 -1.69
CA SER A 78 6.46 22.43 -2.21
C SER A 78 5.60 23.34 -3.07
N ARG A 79 5.12 22.80 -4.20
CA ARG A 79 4.11 23.46 -5.04
C ARG A 79 2.82 23.76 -4.25
N ASP A 80 2.54 22.94 -3.24
CA ASP A 80 1.43 23.12 -2.30
C ASP A 80 2.00 23.02 -0.87
N ALA A 81 2.44 24.16 -0.34
CA ALA A 81 3.04 24.25 0.99
C ALA A 81 2.02 23.91 2.08
N LYS A 82 0.78 24.41 1.96
CA LYS A 82 -0.30 24.17 2.92
C LYS A 82 -0.64 22.68 3.03
N ARG A 83 -0.75 21.97 1.90
CA ARG A 83 -1.01 20.53 1.92
C ARG A 83 0.18 19.73 2.43
N CYS A 84 1.41 20.19 2.14
CA CYS A 84 2.62 19.57 2.69
C CYS A 84 2.66 19.66 4.22
N GLU A 85 2.39 20.84 4.78
CA GLU A 85 2.33 21.05 6.24
C GLU A 85 1.20 20.21 6.85
N ALA A 86 0.03 20.19 6.21
CA ALA A 86 -1.07 19.33 6.64
C ALA A 86 -0.71 17.85 6.61
N LEU A 87 0.08 17.38 5.64
CA LEU A 87 0.56 15.99 5.60
C LEU A 87 1.45 15.67 6.80
N GLN A 88 2.37 16.57 7.16
CA GLN A 88 3.22 16.40 8.34
C GLN A 88 2.39 16.30 9.63
N THR A 89 1.45 17.24 9.81
CA THR A 89 0.54 17.26 10.97
C THR A 89 -0.37 16.02 11.00
N ALA A 90 -0.90 15.59 9.85
CA ALA A 90 -1.75 14.41 9.75
C ALA A 90 -0.98 13.13 10.08
N GLN A 91 0.27 13.00 9.63
CA GLN A 91 1.12 11.85 9.98
C GLN A 91 1.35 11.77 11.49
N ALA A 92 1.69 12.89 12.14
CA ALA A 92 1.84 12.94 13.59
C ALA A 92 0.53 12.57 14.32
N ALA A 93 -0.61 13.10 13.85
CA ALA A 93 -1.93 12.80 14.45
C ALA A 93 -2.41 11.36 14.24
N CYS A 94 -1.80 10.62 13.31
CA CYS A 94 -2.14 9.23 12.99
C CYS A 94 -1.13 8.23 13.54
N GLU A 95 -0.21 8.64 14.41
CA GLU A 95 0.64 7.72 15.18
C GLU A 95 -0.18 6.60 15.86
N GLY A 96 0.42 5.41 15.96
CA GLY A 96 -0.27 4.20 16.47
C GLY A 96 -1.11 3.44 15.42
N SER A 97 -1.29 3.99 14.21
CA SER A 97 -1.88 3.27 13.08
C SER A 97 -0.85 2.95 11.99
N GLU A 98 -1.07 1.87 11.26
CA GLU A 98 -0.21 1.42 10.14
C GLU A 98 -1.05 0.97 8.93
N GLY A 99 -0.38 0.87 7.77
CA GLY A 99 -0.94 0.41 6.50
C GLY A 99 -2.17 1.19 6.05
N LEU A 100 -3.20 0.48 5.57
CA LEU A 100 -4.46 1.06 5.11
C LEU A 100 -5.12 1.97 6.15
N ALA A 101 -5.19 1.53 7.42
CA ALA A 101 -5.79 2.30 8.50
C ALA A 101 -5.09 3.66 8.67
N ARG A 102 -3.75 3.68 8.61
CA ARG A 102 -2.97 4.92 8.65
C ARG A 102 -3.27 5.82 7.45
N ARG A 103 -3.31 5.26 6.23
CA ARG A 103 -3.61 6.05 5.02
C ARG A 103 -4.98 6.72 5.06
N LEU A 104 -5.98 6.01 5.58
CA LEU A 104 -7.33 6.55 5.77
C LEU A 104 -7.30 7.70 6.79
N CYS A 105 -6.70 7.46 7.97
CA CYS A 105 -6.54 8.48 9.01
C CYS A 105 -5.86 9.76 8.49
N VAL A 106 -4.75 9.59 7.74
CA VAL A 106 -3.99 10.71 7.18
C VAL A 106 -4.84 11.48 6.18
N ARG A 107 -5.55 10.80 5.29
CA ARG A 107 -6.35 11.45 4.24
C ARG A 107 -7.53 12.23 4.82
N GLU A 108 -8.21 11.72 5.84
CA GLU A 108 -9.30 12.44 6.52
C GLU A 108 -8.87 13.78 7.12
N ARG A 109 -7.58 13.92 7.43
CA ARG A 109 -6.98 15.14 8.02
C ARG A 109 -6.35 16.07 6.98
N LEU A 110 -6.21 15.62 5.74
CA LEU A 110 -5.68 16.47 4.68
C LEU A 110 -6.74 17.46 4.20
N PRO A 111 -6.36 18.72 3.90
CA PRO A 111 -7.28 19.65 3.29
C PRO A 111 -7.70 19.15 1.91
N ALA A 112 -8.90 19.55 1.50
CA ALA A 112 -9.35 19.36 0.12
C ALA A 112 -8.35 19.99 -0.86
N VAL A 113 -8.24 19.40 -2.05
CA VAL A 113 -7.37 19.91 -3.12
C VAL A 113 -7.81 21.32 -3.48
N ASP A 114 -6.88 22.27 -3.44
CA ASP A 114 -7.14 23.62 -3.94
C ASP A 114 -7.04 23.64 -5.48
N CYS A 115 -8.20 23.71 -6.13
CA CYS A 115 -8.32 23.78 -7.58
C CYS A 115 -8.40 25.21 -8.13
N SER A 116 -8.30 26.25 -7.29
CA SER A 116 -8.44 27.66 -7.70
C SER A 116 -7.41 28.11 -8.73
N HIS A 117 -6.20 27.54 -8.67
CA HIS A 117 -5.09 27.83 -9.58
C HIS A 117 -4.99 26.86 -10.77
N SER A 118 -5.96 25.95 -10.96
CA SER A 118 -5.97 25.01 -12.09
C SER A 118 -6.46 25.68 -13.37
N ALA A 119 -5.75 25.46 -14.49
CA ALA A 119 -6.20 25.87 -15.83
C ALA A 119 -7.57 25.27 -16.22
N ASN A 120 -7.91 24.11 -15.65
CA ASN A 120 -9.25 23.52 -15.76
C ASN A 120 -9.72 23.10 -14.36
N LYS A 121 -10.53 23.95 -13.74
CA LYS A 121 -11.06 23.73 -12.38
C LYS A 121 -11.92 22.47 -12.30
N ALA A 122 -12.84 22.27 -13.25
CA ALA A 122 -13.72 21.09 -13.27
C ALA A 122 -12.94 19.77 -13.36
N ARG A 123 -11.91 19.71 -14.20
CA ARG A 123 -11.03 18.53 -14.30
C ARG A 123 -10.23 18.29 -13.01
N CYS A 124 -9.79 19.35 -12.35
CA CYS A 124 -9.11 19.24 -11.06
C CYS A 124 -10.04 18.69 -9.98
N GLU A 125 -11.27 19.21 -9.89
CA GLU A 125 -12.29 18.75 -8.94
C GLU A 125 -12.72 17.31 -9.19
N GLN A 126 -12.93 16.93 -10.45
CA GLN A 126 -13.20 15.52 -10.83
C GLN A 126 -12.06 14.59 -10.39
N ARG A 127 -10.80 15.02 -10.59
CA ARG A 127 -9.64 14.23 -10.16
C ARG A 127 -9.54 14.15 -8.64
N ALA A 128 -9.83 15.23 -7.91
CA ALA A 128 -9.86 15.23 -6.46
C ALA A 128 -10.93 14.26 -5.93
N ALA A 129 -12.14 14.28 -6.50
CA ALA A 129 -13.20 13.35 -6.15
C ALA A 129 -12.83 11.89 -6.45
N ALA A 130 -12.20 11.62 -7.60
CA ALA A 130 -11.70 10.29 -7.95
C ALA A 130 -10.60 9.80 -6.99
N GLU A 131 -9.66 10.66 -6.58
CA GLU A 131 -8.65 10.32 -5.58
C GLU A 131 -9.27 10.01 -4.21
N GLN A 132 -10.38 10.66 -3.89
CA GLN A 132 -11.11 10.45 -2.64
C GLN A 132 -11.93 9.16 -2.65
N SER A 133 -12.54 8.78 -3.79
CA SER A 133 -13.25 7.50 -3.91
C SER A 133 -12.30 6.30 -4.02
N CYS A 134 -11.11 6.49 -4.59
CA CYS A 134 -10.06 5.46 -4.69
C CYS A 134 -9.23 5.30 -3.42
N ALA A 135 -9.79 5.74 -2.32
CA ALA A 135 -9.13 5.96 -1.05
C ALA A 135 -8.42 4.71 -0.50
N GLU A 136 -9.08 3.58 -0.64
CA GLU A 136 -8.66 2.31 -0.04
C GLU A 136 -7.49 1.66 -0.80
N THR A 137 -7.25 2.12 -2.03
CA THR A 137 -6.18 1.63 -2.89
C THR A 137 -4.98 2.58 -2.86
N ALA A 138 -3.78 2.01 -3.00
CA ALA A 138 -2.53 2.76 -3.02
C ALA A 138 -1.67 2.39 -4.22
N ALA A 139 -0.62 3.18 -4.47
CA ALA A 139 0.37 2.92 -5.51
C ALA A 139 -0.26 2.71 -6.91
N GLN A 140 0.11 1.63 -7.62
CA GLN A 140 -0.41 1.36 -8.95
C GLN A 140 -1.92 1.16 -8.97
N GLN A 141 -2.45 0.41 -8.00
CA GLN A 141 -3.89 0.15 -7.92
C GLN A 141 -4.67 1.45 -7.69
N GLY A 142 -4.15 2.35 -6.85
CA GLY A 142 -4.70 3.70 -6.67
C GLY A 142 -4.72 4.51 -7.96
N ARG A 143 -3.61 4.52 -8.70
CA ARG A 143 -3.54 5.20 -10.01
C ARG A 143 -4.53 4.63 -11.01
N GLU A 144 -4.65 3.31 -11.07
CA GLU A 144 -5.60 2.63 -11.95
C GLU A 144 -7.05 2.92 -11.57
N CYS A 145 -7.37 2.94 -10.28
CA CYS A 145 -8.68 3.31 -9.78
C CYS A 145 -9.03 4.73 -10.21
N VAL A 146 -8.15 5.71 -9.97
CA VAL A 146 -8.38 7.11 -10.37
C VAL A 146 -8.53 7.23 -11.88
N ARG A 147 -7.72 6.50 -12.67
CA ARG A 147 -7.84 6.47 -14.13
C ARG A 147 -9.20 5.96 -14.59
N LYS A 148 -9.71 4.88 -13.97
CA LYS A 148 -11.03 4.32 -14.28
C LYS A 148 -12.16 5.28 -13.86
N ALA A 149 -12.06 5.90 -12.70
CA ALA A 149 -13.05 6.87 -12.20
C ALA A 149 -13.12 8.14 -13.05
N LEU A 150 -12.03 8.50 -13.74
CA LEU A 150 -11.98 9.63 -14.67
C LEU A 150 -12.30 9.26 -16.12
N ALA A 151 -12.47 7.97 -16.44
CA ALA A 151 -12.81 7.56 -17.79
C ALA A 151 -14.23 8.06 -18.13
N PRO A 152 -14.45 8.62 -19.32
CA PRO A 152 -15.80 8.95 -19.75
C PRO A 152 -16.65 7.67 -19.77
N ALA A 153 -17.93 7.78 -19.41
CA ALA A 153 -18.86 6.66 -19.48
C ALA A 153 -18.84 6.07 -20.90
N PRO A 154 -18.87 4.73 -21.06
CA PRO A 154 -18.94 4.12 -22.38
C PRO A 154 -20.21 4.62 -23.08
N SER A 155 -20.06 5.17 -24.30
CA SER A 155 -21.22 5.57 -25.11
C SER A 155 -22.02 4.31 -25.45
N SER A 156 -23.21 4.19 -24.88
CA SER A 156 -24.21 3.22 -25.34
C SER A 156 -24.70 3.73 -26.69
N ASN A 157 -24.30 3.05 -27.77
CA ASN A 157 -24.92 3.16 -29.09
C ASN A 157 -26.01 2.10 -29.18
#